data_AF-A0A4V5R7K2-F1
#
_entry.id   AF-A0A4V5R7K2-F1
#
_cell.length_a   1.000
_cell.length_b   1.000
_cell.length_c   1.000
_cell.angle_alpha   90.00
_cell.angle_beta   90.00
_cell.angle_gamma   90.00
#
_symmetry.space_group_name_H-M   'P 1'
#
loop_
_entity.id
_entity.type
_entity.pdbx_description
1 polymer ?
#
loop_
_entity_poly.entity_id
_entity_poly.type
_entity_poly.pdbx_seq_one_letter_code
_entity_poly.pdbx_strand_id
1 'polypeptide(L)'
;MSVINNALSELAKKKSTTSIEAAVVPKVRSRSPLVWIAAGFTLSLAMGGWAISQGPSVDRSISTRDSQIQVALSDSSVDVQNVATQAILSPTKKLVTLELVNHSVEKAATVNSVQAKAVSFDVADTHQATQRQTALKPLNASKANNPAIPKPVYVASVKKNNSTSIPSEHEGSDGSENSGMLIEQVNLTHEQLSHNAQGRAQKALDANDLTGALKGYAEALRYTPQNEDVRQKLAILYFGKGDTRKAYELFQSGIKLNTNSEKLRLGLSKLLVKANQAEAALSPLVHLPPNPTQDYLAMRAALSQKSQQEEIALESYQKLVEINSDNARWWLGLAIQQERQLDLTAAKQSYQGALTRVGISSQSQNFVRDRLKIIDALEENDDAN
;
A
#
# COMPACT_ATOMS: atom_id res chain seq x y z
N MET A 1 4.36 -2.55 -71.10
CA MET A 1 5.04 -1.27 -70.78
C MET A 1 4.12 -0.04 -70.78
N SER A 2 3.48 0.34 -71.90
CA SER A 2 2.90 1.70 -72.06
C SER A 2 1.79 2.13 -71.06
N VAL A 3 0.95 1.20 -70.57
CA VAL A 3 -0.22 1.55 -69.72
C VAL A 3 0.14 2.10 -68.33
N ILE A 4 1.24 1.65 -67.71
CA ILE A 4 1.60 2.03 -66.33
C ILE A 4 2.02 3.51 -66.25
N ASN A 5 2.76 4.01 -67.24
CA ASN A 5 3.19 5.41 -67.28
C ASN A 5 2.01 6.37 -67.49
N ASN A 6 0.96 5.96 -68.22
CA ASN A 6 -0.23 6.78 -68.40
C ASN A 6 -0.98 6.98 -67.07
N ALA A 7 -1.22 5.91 -66.31
CA ALA A 7 -1.91 5.98 -65.02
C ALA A 7 -1.18 6.87 -63.99
N LEU A 8 0.15 6.83 -63.98
CA LEU A 8 0.97 7.74 -63.16
C LEU A 8 0.81 9.22 -63.57
N SER A 9 0.63 9.51 -64.86
CA SER A 9 0.44 10.89 -65.35
C SER A 9 -0.91 11.51 -64.97
N GLU A 10 -1.97 10.71 -64.90
CA GLU A 10 -3.31 11.20 -64.52
C GLU A 10 -3.40 11.50 -63.02
N LEU A 11 -2.79 10.65 -62.17
CA LEU A 11 -2.65 10.92 -60.74
C LEU A 11 -1.87 12.22 -60.47
N ALA A 12 -0.80 12.49 -61.21
CA ALA A 12 -0.02 13.72 -61.09
C ALA A 12 -0.81 14.99 -61.50
N LYS A 13 -1.80 14.88 -62.39
CA LYS A 13 -2.66 16.01 -62.81
C LYS A 13 -3.77 16.34 -61.81
N LYS A 14 -4.19 15.42 -60.93
CA LYS A 14 -5.32 15.62 -60.01
C LYS A 14 -4.95 16.39 -58.73
N LYS A 15 -4.29 17.55 -58.90
CA LYS A 15 -3.84 18.42 -57.81
C LYS A 15 -5.03 19.15 -57.17
N SER A 16 -5.37 18.78 -55.94
CA SER A 16 -6.53 19.28 -55.21
C SER A 16 -6.43 20.78 -54.86
N THR A 17 -7.32 21.60 -55.43
CA THR A 17 -7.44 23.03 -55.13
C THR A 17 -8.34 23.28 -53.93
N THR A 18 -7.85 23.00 -52.71
CA THR A 18 -8.47 23.48 -51.47
C THR A 18 -7.79 24.77 -51.02
N SER A 19 -8.44 25.90 -51.28
CA SER A 19 -8.02 27.21 -50.78
C SER A 19 -8.18 27.29 -49.26
N ILE A 20 -7.09 27.54 -48.53
CA ILE A 20 -7.11 27.70 -47.08
C ILE A 20 -7.41 29.17 -46.77
N GLU A 21 -8.63 29.45 -46.30
CA GLU A 21 -9.00 30.75 -45.76
C GLU A 21 -8.64 30.82 -44.26
N ALA A 22 -8.06 31.95 -43.82
CA ALA A 22 -7.54 32.10 -42.46
C ALA A 22 -8.63 32.54 -41.47
N ALA A 23 -9.06 31.64 -40.59
CA ALA A 23 -10.05 31.95 -39.56
C ALA A 23 -9.56 33.02 -38.56
N VAL A 24 -10.17 34.20 -38.59
CA VAL A 24 -9.82 35.32 -37.70
C VAL A 24 -10.42 35.10 -36.31
N VAL A 25 -9.59 34.71 -35.35
CA VAL A 25 -9.99 34.51 -33.94
C VAL A 25 -9.87 35.83 -33.16
N PRO A 26 -10.93 36.34 -32.51
CA PRO A 26 -10.87 37.56 -31.72
C PRO A 26 -10.02 37.39 -30.45
N LYS A 27 -9.16 38.38 -30.16
CA LYS A 27 -8.19 38.34 -29.06
C LYS A 27 -8.87 38.57 -27.70
N VAL A 28 -9.09 37.49 -26.95
CA VAL A 28 -9.70 37.52 -25.60
C VAL A 28 -8.85 38.37 -24.64
N ARG A 29 -9.49 39.29 -23.89
CA ARG A 29 -8.85 40.06 -22.81
C ARG A 29 -8.61 39.18 -21.59
N SER A 30 -7.37 38.76 -21.36
CA SER A 30 -6.93 38.25 -20.06
C SER A 30 -6.91 39.38 -19.01
N ARG A 31 -7.48 39.12 -17.82
CA ARG A 31 -7.23 39.97 -16.64
C ARG A 31 -5.85 39.64 -16.06
N SER A 32 -5.21 40.60 -15.40
CA SER A 32 -3.84 40.45 -14.90
C SER A 32 -3.75 39.41 -13.76
N PRO A 33 -2.70 38.57 -13.72
CA PRO A 33 -2.53 37.53 -12.69
C PRO A 33 -2.29 38.10 -11.29
N LEU A 34 -1.91 39.39 -11.18
CA LEU A 34 -1.71 40.10 -9.91
C LEU A 34 -2.92 40.01 -8.96
N VAL A 35 -4.15 39.96 -9.49
CA VAL A 35 -5.36 39.84 -8.66
C VAL A 35 -5.40 38.50 -7.91
N TRP A 36 -4.97 37.41 -8.57
CA TRP A 36 -4.87 36.08 -7.93
C TRP A 36 -3.69 35.98 -6.95
N ILE A 37 -2.56 36.63 -7.27
CA ILE A 37 -1.40 36.67 -6.38
C ILE A 37 -1.73 37.43 -5.08
N ALA A 38 -2.41 38.58 -5.18
CA ALA A 38 -2.85 39.35 -4.02
C ALA A 38 -3.85 38.56 -3.14
N ALA A 39 -4.82 37.87 -3.76
CA ALA A 39 -5.80 37.05 -3.03
C ALA A 39 -5.18 35.82 -2.34
N GLY A 40 -4.16 35.20 -2.95
CA GLY A 40 -3.43 34.10 -2.33
C GLY A 40 -2.58 34.54 -1.13
N PHE A 41 -1.93 35.71 -1.23
CA PHE A 41 -1.05 36.21 -0.17
C PHE A 41 -1.81 36.58 1.12
N THR A 42 -2.96 37.24 1.01
CA THR A 42 -3.79 37.60 2.18
C THR A 42 -4.37 36.37 2.88
N LEU A 43 -4.79 35.34 2.12
CA LEU A 43 -5.29 34.09 2.67
C LEU A 43 -4.19 33.32 3.44
N SER A 44 -2.95 33.34 2.95
CA SER A 44 -1.81 32.69 3.62
C SER A 44 -1.45 33.37 4.95
N LEU A 45 -1.53 34.70 5.02
CA LEU A 45 -1.32 35.46 6.26
C LEU A 45 -2.41 35.17 7.31
N ALA A 46 -3.67 35.04 6.88
CA ALA A 46 -4.79 34.72 7.77
C ALA A 46 -4.65 33.35 8.45
N MET A 47 -4.22 32.30 7.72
CA MET A 47 -3.96 30.99 8.34
C MET A 47 -2.68 30.96 9.19
N GLY A 48 -1.62 31.66 8.76
CA GLY A 48 -0.36 31.71 9.52
C GLY A 48 -0.52 32.33 10.92
N GLY A 49 -1.32 33.40 11.04
CA GLY A 49 -1.60 34.04 12.32
C GLY A 49 -2.38 33.18 13.32
N TRP A 50 -3.23 32.26 12.84
CA TRP A 50 -4.04 31.39 13.72
C TRP A 50 -3.25 30.21 14.30
N ALA A 51 -2.22 29.75 13.60
CA ALA A 51 -1.37 28.65 14.08
C ALA A 51 -0.43 29.07 15.22
N ILE A 52 -0.04 30.35 15.28
CA ILE A 52 0.94 30.84 16.28
C ILE A 52 0.30 31.14 17.65
N SER A 53 -1.03 31.26 17.74
CA SER A 53 -1.75 31.62 18.97
C SER A 53 -2.19 30.43 19.83
N GLN A 54 -1.93 29.19 19.39
CA GLN A 54 -2.35 27.94 20.07
C GLN A 54 -1.16 27.13 20.63
N GLY A 55 0.02 27.74 20.76
CA GLY A 55 1.21 27.11 21.35
C GLY A 55 1.21 27.18 22.89
N PRO A 56 1.49 26.08 23.61
CA PRO A 56 1.55 26.11 25.08
C PRO A 56 2.79 26.83 25.60
N SER A 57 2.61 27.77 26.52
CA SER A 57 3.70 28.45 27.23
C SER A 57 4.32 27.53 28.29
N VAL A 58 5.63 27.26 28.17
CA VAL A 58 6.37 26.42 29.13
C VAL A 58 7.00 27.30 30.20
N ASP A 59 6.35 27.36 31.36
CA ASP A 59 6.92 27.98 32.55
C ASP A 59 8.01 27.10 33.17
N ARG A 60 9.11 27.73 33.61
CA ARG A 60 10.27 27.02 34.18
C ARG A 60 10.90 27.81 35.33
N SER A 61 10.20 27.86 36.45
CA SER A 61 10.74 28.37 37.72
C SER A 61 11.65 27.33 38.38
N ILE A 62 12.95 27.62 38.42
CA ILE A 62 13.92 26.88 39.24
C ILE A 62 13.87 27.48 40.65
N SER A 63 13.59 26.64 41.65
CA SER A 63 13.67 27.03 43.07
C SER A 63 14.71 26.17 43.77
N THR A 64 15.89 26.77 44.01
CA THR A 64 17.00 26.14 44.74
C THR A 64 16.66 26.09 46.22
N ARG A 65 16.52 24.87 46.77
CA ARG A 65 16.30 24.66 48.20
C ARG A 65 17.62 24.29 48.86
N ASP A 66 18.39 25.31 49.23
CA ASP A 66 19.57 25.13 50.07
C ASP A 66 19.17 24.54 51.42
N SER A 67 19.87 23.47 51.81
CA SER A 67 19.82 22.90 53.15
C SER A 67 21.26 22.79 53.66
N GLN A 68 21.56 23.52 54.72
CA GLN A 68 22.90 23.60 55.29
C GLN A 68 23.35 22.26 55.88
N ILE A 69 24.58 21.84 55.59
CA ILE A 69 25.28 20.81 56.36
C ILE A 69 26.46 21.50 57.05
N GLN A 70 26.40 21.59 58.38
CA GLN A 70 27.54 22.00 59.20
C GLN A 70 28.42 20.79 59.48
N VAL A 71 29.74 21.00 59.54
CA VAL A 71 30.72 19.96 59.87
C VAL A 71 31.09 20.07 61.35
N ALA A 72 31.00 18.95 62.07
CA ALA A 72 31.56 18.75 63.41
C ALA A 72 32.28 17.38 63.45
N LEU A 73 33.22 17.23 64.38
CA LEU A 73 34.24 16.16 64.37
C LEU A 73 34.04 15.14 65.50
N SER A 74 34.65 13.96 65.32
CA SER A 74 34.92 12.92 66.34
C SER A 74 33.68 12.13 66.86
N ASP A 75 33.78 10.86 67.29
CA ASP A 75 34.95 9.96 67.39
C ASP A 75 34.56 8.45 67.30
N SER A 76 35.57 7.58 67.27
CA SER A 76 35.57 6.17 67.73
C SER A 76 34.56 5.13 67.16
N SER A 77 35.06 4.32 66.21
CA SER A 77 35.06 2.83 66.17
C SER A 77 33.85 1.98 66.65
N VAL A 78 33.38 1.05 65.79
CA VAL A 78 33.48 -0.44 65.92
C VAL A 78 32.82 -1.13 64.69
N ASP A 79 33.18 -2.38 64.41
CA ASP A 79 32.69 -3.22 63.28
C ASP A 79 31.17 -3.51 63.26
N VAL A 80 30.62 -3.79 62.06
CA VAL A 80 30.15 -5.13 61.64
C VAL A 80 29.54 -5.11 60.21
N GLN A 81 29.67 -6.25 59.50
CA GLN A 81 29.16 -6.66 58.19
C GLN A 81 27.91 -5.98 57.56
N ASN A 82 27.98 -5.90 56.21
CA ASN A 82 27.05 -6.50 55.21
C ASN A 82 26.16 -5.63 54.28
N VAL A 83 25.84 -6.28 53.16
CA VAL A 83 24.89 -5.97 52.07
C VAL A 83 25.33 -4.88 51.08
N ALA A 84 25.05 -5.14 49.80
CA ALA A 84 25.40 -4.29 48.67
C ALA A 84 24.16 -3.67 48.02
N THR A 85 24.36 -2.62 47.24
CA THR A 85 23.60 -2.41 45.98
C THR A 85 24.41 -1.53 45.04
N GLN A 86 24.70 -2.02 43.83
CA GLN A 86 25.33 -1.21 42.77
C GLN A 86 24.25 -0.53 41.93
N ALA A 87 24.53 0.69 41.48
CA ALA A 87 23.58 1.48 40.69
C ALA A 87 23.39 0.93 39.27
N ILE A 88 22.15 1.00 38.77
CA ILE A 88 21.77 0.61 37.41
C ILE A 88 22.31 1.66 36.42
N LEU A 89 23.16 1.24 35.48
CA LEU A 89 23.63 2.08 34.38
C LEU A 89 22.92 1.71 33.07
N SER A 90 21.95 2.53 32.67
CA SER A 90 21.26 2.39 31.38
C SER A 90 22.15 2.85 30.22
N PRO A 91 22.52 1.99 29.25
CA PRO A 91 23.34 2.39 28.12
C PRO A 91 22.54 3.21 27.09
N THR A 92 23.26 4.05 26.33
CA THR A 92 22.78 4.88 25.20
C THR A 92 22.25 6.28 25.55
N LYS A 93 23.17 7.22 25.77
CA LYS A 93 23.00 8.62 25.33
C LYS A 93 24.20 9.04 24.50
N LYS A 94 23.94 9.48 23.26
CA LYS A 94 24.96 10.04 22.37
C LYS A 94 25.11 11.54 22.67
N LEU A 95 26.33 11.98 22.98
CA LEU A 95 26.64 13.39 23.20
C LEU A 95 26.55 14.18 21.88
N VAL A 96 25.72 15.21 21.88
CA VAL A 96 25.88 16.42 21.04
C VAL A 96 25.46 17.61 21.91
N THR A 97 26.39 18.52 22.16
CA THR A 97 26.18 19.78 22.89
C THR A 97 26.30 20.96 21.92
N LEU A 98 25.38 21.92 22.00
CA LEU A 98 25.59 23.34 21.71
C LEU A 98 24.35 24.15 22.14
N GLU A 99 24.54 24.99 23.16
CA GLU A 99 23.92 26.30 23.53
C GLU A 99 22.40 26.53 23.25
N LEU A 100 21.57 26.84 24.26
CA LEU A 100 21.28 28.18 24.87
C LEU A 100 20.70 29.21 23.87
N VAL A 101 19.63 29.97 24.17
CA VAL A 101 19.40 30.87 25.34
C VAL A 101 17.91 30.90 25.83
N ASN A 102 17.70 31.38 27.06
CA ASN A 102 16.47 31.66 27.86
C ASN A 102 15.34 32.48 27.14
N HIS A 103 14.10 32.75 27.62
CA HIS A 103 13.31 32.70 28.91
C HIS A 103 11.80 32.35 28.57
N SER A 104 10.81 31.91 29.38
CA SER A 104 10.44 31.79 30.83
C SER A 104 9.64 32.96 31.47
N VAL A 105 8.67 32.67 32.38
CA VAL A 105 7.81 33.57 33.26
C VAL A 105 6.44 33.98 32.66
N GLU A 106 5.29 34.01 33.36
CA GLU A 106 4.80 33.31 34.59
C GLU A 106 3.23 33.32 34.66
N LYS A 107 2.61 32.28 35.29
CA LYS A 107 1.38 32.35 36.16
C LYS A 107 0.00 32.78 35.55
N ALA A 108 -1.18 32.60 36.18
CA ALA A 108 -1.62 31.72 37.29
C ALA A 108 -3.16 31.49 37.29
N ALA A 109 -3.57 30.48 38.06
CA ALA A 109 -4.90 30.05 38.52
C ALA A 109 -6.15 30.95 38.42
N THR A 110 -7.31 30.28 38.25
CA THR A 110 -8.48 30.46 39.14
C THR A 110 -9.31 29.18 39.21
N VAL A 111 -10.16 29.04 40.23
CA VAL A 111 -10.95 27.84 40.56
C VAL A 111 -12.40 28.01 40.14
N ASN A 112 -13.02 26.94 39.63
CA ASN A 112 -14.43 26.51 39.84
C ASN A 112 -14.80 25.44 38.79
N SER A 113 -15.65 24.42 38.96
CA SER A 113 -16.23 23.65 40.08
C SER A 113 -17.56 23.08 39.57
N VAL A 114 -17.92 21.85 39.99
CA VAL A 114 -19.29 21.30 40.08
C VAL A 114 -19.96 20.63 38.85
N GLN A 115 -20.49 19.43 39.15
CA GLN A 115 -21.55 18.62 38.51
C GLN A 115 -21.37 17.95 37.14
N ALA A 116 -21.09 16.64 37.23
CA ALA A 116 -21.60 15.65 36.29
C ALA A 116 -23.14 15.51 36.36
N LYS A 117 -23.74 14.91 35.32
CA LYS A 117 -25.00 14.18 35.45
C LYS A 117 -25.04 13.00 34.48
N ALA A 118 -25.00 11.78 35.04
CA ALA A 118 -25.27 10.55 34.31
C ALA A 118 -26.79 10.31 34.20
N VAL A 119 -27.22 9.64 33.13
CA VAL A 119 -28.50 8.92 33.07
C VAL A 119 -28.25 7.61 32.31
N SER A 120 -28.28 6.49 33.02
CA SER A 120 -28.35 5.15 32.44
C SER A 120 -29.79 4.83 32.04
N PHE A 121 -29.99 3.90 31.10
CA PHE A 121 -31.22 3.10 31.04
C PHE A 121 -30.92 1.69 30.50
N ASP A 122 -31.62 0.71 31.06
CA ASP A 122 -31.29 -0.70 30.95
C ASP A 122 -32.00 -1.47 29.82
N VAL A 123 -31.29 -2.52 29.38
CA VAL A 123 -31.75 -3.88 29.03
C VAL A 123 -33.26 -4.15 28.94
N ALA A 124 -33.68 -4.75 27.82
CA ALA A 124 -34.78 -5.72 27.79
C ALA A 124 -34.56 -6.80 26.71
N ASP A 125 -34.55 -8.07 27.12
CA ASP A 125 -34.48 -9.23 26.21
C ASP A 125 -35.81 -9.53 25.52
N THR A 126 -35.75 -10.19 24.36
CA THR A 126 -36.75 -11.18 23.93
C THR A 126 -36.16 -12.13 22.88
N HIS A 127 -36.17 -13.43 23.15
CA HIS A 127 -35.89 -14.47 22.15
C HIS A 127 -37.14 -14.80 21.33
N GLN A 128 -36.96 -15.10 20.04
CA GLN A 128 -37.60 -16.27 19.44
C GLN A 128 -36.84 -16.75 18.19
N ALA A 129 -36.98 -18.03 17.85
CA ALA A 129 -36.28 -18.69 16.76
C ALA A 129 -37.24 -19.21 15.67
N THR A 130 -36.74 -19.43 14.46
CA THR A 130 -37.39 -20.27 13.45
C THR A 130 -36.35 -21.02 12.63
N GLN A 131 -36.62 -22.29 12.37
CA GLN A 131 -35.69 -23.23 11.73
C GLN A 131 -35.75 -23.14 10.20
N ARG A 132 -34.63 -23.43 9.53
CA ARG A 132 -34.64 -24.19 8.27
C ARG A 132 -33.48 -25.18 8.23
N GLN A 133 -33.79 -26.40 7.82
CA GLN A 133 -32.84 -27.49 7.59
C GLN A 133 -32.53 -27.61 6.10
N THR A 134 -31.30 -27.97 5.73
CA THR A 134 -31.04 -28.66 4.45
C THR A 134 -29.87 -29.63 4.57
N ALA A 135 -30.03 -30.78 3.93
CA ALA A 135 -29.27 -32.03 4.10
C ALA A 135 -27.73 -31.96 3.95
N LEU A 136 -27.06 -32.85 4.69
CA LEU A 136 -25.69 -33.32 4.45
C LEU A 136 -25.73 -34.72 3.79
N LYS A 137 -24.93 -34.97 2.75
CA LYS A 137 -24.04 -36.16 2.57
C LYS A 137 -23.20 -36.04 1.28
N PRO A 138 -22.13 -36.85 1.08
CA PRO A 138 -20.85 -36.29 0.65
C PRO A 138 -20.38 -36.77 -0.73
N LEU A 139 -19.30 -36.14 -1.21
CA LEU A 139 -18.49 -36.61 -2.34
C LEU A 139 -17.10 -37.01 -1.83
N ASN A 140 -16.66 -38.26 -2.05
CA ASN A 140 -15.24 -38.60 -1.94
C ASN A 140 -14.88 -39.90 -2.68
N ALA A 141 -14.11 -39.79 -3.76
CA ALA A 141 -13.35 -40.87 -4.39
C ALA A 141 -12.24 -40.23 -5.26
N SER A 142 -11.03 -40.78 -5.27
CA SER A 142 -9.83 -40.09 -5.78
C SER A 142 -9.08 -40.87 -6.87
N LYS A 143 -8.47 -40.11 -7.80
CA LYS A 143 -7.29 -40.42 -8.66
C LYS A 143 -7.07 -39.25 -9.64
N ALA A 144 -5.89 -38.95 -10.19
CA ALA A 144 -4.48 -38.98 -9.76
C ALA A 144 -3.63 -38.53 -10.98
N ASN A 145 -2.58 -37.70 -10.77
CA ASN A 145 -1.38 -37.46 -11.63
C ASN A 145 -1.55 -37.52 -13.18
N ASN A 146 -1.24 -36.50 -13.99
CA ASN A 146 -0.08 -35.58 -13.96
C ASN A 146 -0.33 -34.34 -14.86
N PRO A 147 0.39 -33.21 -14.66
CA PRO A 147 0.33 -32.07 -15.57
C PRO A 147 1.14 -32.33 -16.86
N ALA A 148 0.46 -32.30 -18.02
CA ALA A 148 1.12 -32.42 -19.32
C ALA A 148 1.68 -31.06 -19.80
N ILE A 149 2.94 -31.06 -20.26
CA ILE A 149 3.58 -29.86 -20.84
C ILE A 149 2.90 -29.51 -22.18
N PRO A 150 2.39 -28.27 -22.36
CA PRO A 150 1.81 -27.86 -23.64
C PRO A 150 2.90 -27.73 -24.70
N LYS A 151 2.82 -28.55 -25.74
CA LYS A 151 3.72 -28.49 -26.91
C LYS A 151 3.34 -27.29 -27.80
N PRO A 152 4.29 -26.65 -28.51
CA PRO A 152 4.01 -25.51 -29.36
C PRO A 152 3.13 -25.91 -30.56
N VAL A 153 2.11 -25.09 -30.85
CA VAL A 153 1.21 -25.29 -31.98
C VAL A 153 1.83 -24.69 -33.24
N TYR A 154 2.27 -25.55 -34.16
CA TYR A 154 2.63 -25.15 -35.52
C TYR A 154 1.36 -25.06 -36.38
N VAL A 155 1.03 -23.86 -36.86
CA VAL A 155 -0.10 -23.62 -37.78
C VAL A 155 0.35 -23.66 -39.24
N ALA A 156 0.44 -24.88 -39.80
CA ALA A 156 0.63 -25.10 -41.24
C ALA A 156 0.14 -26.50 -41.67
N SER A 157 -1.18 -26.63 -41.92
CA SER A 157 -1.78 -27.87 -42.44
C SER A 157 -2.80 -27.57 -43.54
N VAL A 158 -2.38 -27.68 -44.80
CA VAL A 158 -3.27 -27.51 -45.96
C VAL A 158 -4.19 -28.73 -46.08
N LYS A 159 -5.50 -28.49 -46.21
CA LYS A 159 -6.54 -29.51 -46.24
C LYS A 159 -6.73 -30.05 -47.66
N LYS A 160 -6.73 -31.38 -47.83
CA LYS A 160 -6.98 -32.05 -49.13
C LYS A 160 -8.17 -33.00 -49.03
N ASN A 161 -9.35 -32.51 -49.41
CA ASN A 161 -10.58 -33.31 -49.56
C ASN A 161 -10.89 -33.46 -51.06
N ASN A 162 -11.34 -34.64 -51.48
CA ASN A 162 -11.61 -34.95 -52.88
C ASN A 162 -13.12 -34.86 -53.23
N SER A 163 -13.37 -34.57 -54.51
CA SER A 163 -14.50 -35.02 -55.35
C SER A 163 -15.95 -34.63 -55.00
N THR A 164 -16.48 -33.71 -55.82
CA THR A 164 -17.78 -33.85 -56.50
C THR A 164 -17.61 -33.39 -57.97
N SER A 165 -18.38 -33.92 -58.91
CA SER A 165 -18.32 -33.64 -60.36
C SER A 165 -19.73 -33.73 -60.98
N ILE A 166 -20.03 -33.47 -62.26
CA ILE A 166 -19.32 -33.23 -63.55
C ILE A 166 -20.26 -32.32 -64.42
N PRO A 167 -19.90 -31.82 -65.63
CA PRO A 167 -18.59 -31.64 -66.30
C PRO A 167 -18.40 -30.22 -66.88
N SER A 168 -17.22 -29.93 -67.46
CA SER A 168 -17.04 -28.96 -68.57
C SER A 168 -15.77 -29.30 -69.35
N GLU A 169 -15.90 -29.51 -70.66
CA GLU A 169 -14.74 -29.53 -71.56
C GLU A 169 -14.36 -28.10 -71.96
N HIS A 170 -13.08 -27.75 -71.83
CA HIS A 170 -12.32 -27.01 -72.84
C HIS A 170 -10.85 -26.96 -72.42
N GLU A 171 -9.95 -27.37 -73.32
CA GLU A 171 -8.51 -27.15 -73.14
C GLU A 171 -8.17 -25.67 -73.36
N GLY A 172 -7.20 -25.16 -72.59
CA GLY A 172 -6.82 -23.75 -72.60
C GLY A 172 -5.59 -23.49 -71.75
N SER A 173 -4.44 -24.01 -72.18
CA SER A 173 -3.17 -23.83 -71.49
C SER A 173 -2.66 -22.38 -71.56
N ASP A 174 -2.56 -21.71 -70.42
CA ASP A 174 -1.47 -20.76 -70.19
C ASP A 174 -1.04 -20.75 -68.71
N GLY A 175 0.25 -20.49 -68.47
CA GLY A 175 0.91 -20.70 -67.18
C GLY A 175 0.82 -19.51 -66.24
N SER A 176 0.12 -19.66 -65.12
CA SER A 176 0.23 -18.75 -63.98
C SER A 176 -0.06 -19.46 -62.65
N GLU A 177 1.00 -19.81 -61.91
CA GLU A 177 0.89 -20.21 -60.49
C GLU A 177 0.57 -18.99 -59.63
N ASN A 178 -0.62 -18.43 -59.83
CA ASN A 178 -1.12 -17.31 -59.06
C ASN A 178 -1.52 -17.82 -57.66
N SER A 179 -0.50 -18.02 -56.83
CA SER A 179 -0.60 -18.43 -55.43
C SER A 179 -1.27 -17.32 -54.62
N GLY A 180 -2.60 -17.23 -54.75
CA GLY A 180 -3.45 -16.21 -54.16
C GLY A 180 -3.37 -16.25 -52.65
N MET A 181 -2.52 -15.39 -52.09
CA MET A 181 -2.38 -15.24 -50.65
C MET A 181 -3.69 -14.68 -50.07
N LEU A 182 -4.52 -15.56 -49.54
CA LEU A 182 -5.78 -15.19 -48.90
C LEU A 182 -5.49 -14.49 -47.57
N ILE A 183 -5.36 -13.16 -47.61
CA ILE A 183 -5.16 -12.32 -46.43
C ILE A 183 -6.50 -12.21 -45.69
N GLU A 184 -6.82 -13.22 -44.87
CA GLU A 184 -7.98 -13.19 -43.99
C GLU A 184 -7.75 -12.17 -42.86
N GLN A 185 -8.53 -11.08 -42.86
CA GLN A 185 -8.43 -10.04 -41.84
C GLN A 185 -9.08 -10.49 -40.53
N VAL A 186 -8.30 -11.16 -39.67
CA VAL A 186 -8.72 -11.54 -38.32
C VAL A 186 -8.94 -10.29 -37.47
N ASN A 187 -10.19 -10.04 -37.08
CA ASN A 187 -10.55 -8.96 -36.15
C ASN A 187 -10.19 -9.36 -34.72
N LEU A 188 -9.09 -8.79 -34.19
CA LEU A 188 -8.59 -9.08 -32.85
C LEU A 188 -9.54 -8.59 -31.75
N THR A 189 -9.69 -9.39 -30.68
CA THR A 189 -10.47 -8.98 -29.50
C THR A 189 -9.76 -7.89 -28.70
N HIS A 190 -10.50 -7.16 -27.86
CA HIS A 190 -9.93 -6.17 -26.94
C HIS A 190 -8.81 -6.76 -26.06
N GLU A 191 -8.94 -8.00 -25.61
CA GLU A 191 -7.93 -8.68 -24.81
C GLU A 191 -6.69 -9.08 -25.63
N GLN A 192 -6.87 -9.55 -26.87
CA GLN A 192 -5.77 -9.81 -27.80
C GLN A 192 -5.02 -8.51 -28.19
N LEU A 193 -5.74 -7.41 -28.39
CA LEU A 193 -5.17 -6.08 -28.64
C LEU A 193 -4.39 -5.57 -27.41
N SER A 194 -4.92 -5.76 -26.20
CA SER A 194 -4.21 -5.48 -24.95
C SER A 194 -2.94 -6.32 -24.83
N HIS A 195 -3.01 -7.63 -25.05
CA HIS A 195 -1.85 -8.53 -25.00
C HIS A 195 -0.78 -8.14 -26.04
N ASN A 196 -1.18 -7.77 -27.26
CA ASN A 196 -0.27 -7.25 -28.29
C ASN A 196 0.41 -5.94 -27.84
N ALA A 197 -0.35 -5.00 -27.29
CA ALA A 197 0.17 -3.73 -26.77
C ALA A 197 1.11 -3.94 -25.56
N GLN A 198 0.81 -4.90 -24.67
CA GLN A 198 1.71 -5.32 -23.59
C GLN A 198 3.01 -5.95 -24.13
N GLY A 199 2.94 -6.77 -25.17
CA GLY A 199 4.11 -7.36 -25.82
C GLY A 199 5.00 -6.31 -26.50
N ARG A 200 4.39 -5.27 -27.11
CA ARG A 200 5.11 -4.09 -27.61
C ARG A 200 5.74 -3.29 -26.46
N ALA A 201 5.02 -3.10 -25.36
CA ALA A 201 5.51 -2.38 -24.19
C ALA A 201 6.68 -3.08 -23.50
N GLN A 202 6.64 -4.41 -23.38
CA GLN A 202 7.72 -5.21 -22.83
C GLN A 202 8.98 -5.10 -23.69
N LYS A 203 8.87 -5.30 -25.02
CA LYS A 203 10.00 -5.12 -25.95
C LYS A 203 10.62 -3.72 -25.87
N ALA A 204 9.83 -2.68 -25.59
CA ALA A 204 10.34 -1.34 -25.36
C ALA A 204 11.11 -1.23 -24.03
N LEU A 205 10.64 -1.85 -22.93
CA LEU A 205 11.43 -1.97 -21.68
C LEU A 205 12.74 -2.74 -21.89
N ASP A 206 12.69 -3.84 -22.62
CA ASP A 206 13.86 -4.69 -22.91
C ASP A 206 14.91 -3.92 -23.76
N ALA A 207 14.46 -2.95 -24.57
CA ALA A 207 15.28 -2.01 -25.33
C ALA A 207 15.60 -0.69 -24.56
N ASN A 208 15.24 -0.60 -23.28
CA ASN A 208 15.37 0.59 -22.43
C ASN A 208 14.59 1.85 -22.90
N ASP A 209 13.65 1.71 -23.84
CA ASP A 209 12.70 2.76 -24.23
C ASP A 209 11.51 2.82 -23.26
N LEU A 210 11.71 3.57 -22.17
CA LEU A 210 10.67 3.90 -21.21
C LEU A 210 9.47 4.65 -21.85
N THR A 211 9.64 5.33 -22.99
CA THR A 211 8.57 6.11 -23.63
C THR A 211 7.63 5.22 -24.45
N GLY A 212 8.17 4.30 -25.25
CA GLY A 212 7.42 3.24 -25.92
C GLY A 212 6.77 2.28 -24.94
N ALA A 213 7.43 1.97 -23.82
CA ALA A 213 6.86 1.13 -22.76
C ALA A 213 5.63 1.79 -22.11
N LEU A 214 5.74 3.06 -21.70
CA LEU A 214 4.61 3.83 -21.15
C LEU A 214 3.45 3.93 -22.16
N LYS A 215 3.77 4.17 -23.45
CA LYS A 215 2.76 4.23 -24.52
C LYS A 215 2.04 2.88 -24.70
N GLY A 216 2.78 1.77 -24.79
CA GLY A 216 2.22 0.45 -24.99
C GLY A 216 1.39 -0.05 -23.81
N TYR A 217 1.81 0.19 -22.55
CA TYR A 217 1.00 -0.17 -21.39
C TYR A 217 -0.22 0.76 -21.20
N ALA A 218 -0.15 2.04 -21.59
CA ALA A 218 -1.33 2.90 -21.63
C ALA A 218 -2.33 2.47 -22.71
N GLU A 219 -1.84 2.05 -23.88
CA GLU A 219 -2.65 1.48 -24.96
C GLU A 219 -3.33 0.17 -24.53
N ALA A 220 -2.59 -0.72 -23.85
CA ALA A 220 -3.13 -1.94 -23.26
C ALA A 220 -4.21 -1.66 -22.20
N LEU A 221 -3.98 -0.69 -21.31
CA LEU A 221 -4.96 -0.31 -20.28
C LEU A 221 -6.22 0.29 -20.90
N ARG A 222 -6.12 0.98 -22.04
CA ARG A 222 -7.29 1.47 -22.80
C ARG A 222 -8.14 0.30 -23.34
N TYR A 223 -7.51 -0.78 -23.80
CA TYR A 223 -8.22 -1.96 -24.30
C TYR A 223 -8.80 -2.83 -23.17
N THR A 224 -8.14 -2.92 -22.01
CA THR A 224 -8.62 -3.68 -20.85
C THR A 224 -8.57 -2.83 -19.56
N PRO A 225 -9.52 -1.90 -19.32
CA PRO A 225 -9.46 -0.93 -18.21
C PRO A 225 -9.48 -1.52 -16.80
N GLN A 226 -10.05 -2.72 -16.66
CA GLN A 226 -10.13 -3.48 -15.41
C GLN A 226 -8.87 -4.33 -15.14
N ASN A 227 -7.92 -4.42 -16.08
CA ASN A 227 -6.73 -5.27 -15.89
C ASN A 227 -5.76 -4.64 -14.86
N GLU A 228 -5.73 -5.22 -13.66
CA GLU A 228 -4.96 -4.73 -12.52
C GLU A 228 -3.44 -4.84 -12.74
N ASP A 229 -2.96 -5.88 -13.43
CA ASP A 229 -1.54 -6.10 -13.69
C ASP A 229 -0.97 -5.08 -14.69
N VAL A 230 -1.69 -4.80 -15.77
CA VAL A 230 -1.34 -3.73 -16.73
C VAL A 230 -1.32 -2.38 -16.02
N ARG A 231 -2.33 -2.11 -15.18
CA ARG A 231 -2.46 -0.88 -14.40
C ARG A 231 -1.31 -0.72 -13.39
N GLN A 232 -0.96 -1.77 -12.66
CA GLN A 232 0.17 -1.80 -11.73
C GLN A 232 1.50 -1.59 -12.46
N LYS A 233 1.74 -2.29 -13.58
CA LYS A 233 2.94 -2.09 -14.40
C LYS A 233 3.05 -0.65 -14.88
N LEU A 234 1.97 -0.08 -15.44
CA LEU A 234 1.95 1.31 -15.90
C LEU A 234 2.23 2.31 -14.75
N ALA A 235 1.63 2.10 -13.58
CA ALA A 235 1.87 2.94 -12.40
C ALA A 235 3.33 2.86 -11.91
N ILE A 236 3.91 1.65 -11.87
CA ILE A 236 5.32 1.46 -11.50
C ILE A 236 6.25 2.17 -12.49
N LEU A 237 5.95 2.16 -13.80
CA LEU A 237 6.75 2.87 -14.81
C LEU A 237 6.61 4.40 -14.69
N TYR A 238 5.43 4.93 -14.37
CA TYR A 238 5.30 6.37 -14.09
C TYR A 238 6.08 6.76 -12.83
N PHE A 239 6.05 5.94 -11.76
CA PHE A 239 6.87 6.17 -10.57
C PHE A 239 8.38 6.11 -10.88
N GLY A 240 8.82 5.13 -11.67
CA GLY A 240 10.21 5.03 -12.15
C GLY A 240 10.67 6.21 -13.03
N LYS A 241 9.74 6.88 -13.70
CA LYS A 241 9.96 8.14 -14.43
C LYS A 241 9.99 9.38 -13.51
N GLY A 242 9.67 9.24 -12.22
CA GLY A 242 9.49 10.35 -11.28
C GLY A 242 8.08 10.99 -11.31
N ASP A 243 7.16 10.47 -12.11
CA ASP A 243 5.76 10.92 -12.17
C ASP A 243 4.90 10.20 -11.12
N THR A 244 5.28 10.39 -9.85
CA THR A 244 4.60 9.81 -8.68
C THR A 244 3.11 10.16 -8.64
N ARG A 245 2.71 11.30 -9.20
CA ARG A 245 1.31 11.73 -9.29
C ARG A 245 0.50 10.81 -10.21
N LYS A 246 0.90 10.60 -11.47
CA LYS A 246 0.18 9.68 -12.37
C LYS A 246 0.19 8.25 -11.86
N ALA A 247 1.28 7.83 -11.21
CA ALA A 247 1.35 6.52 -10.58
C ALA A 247 0.32 6.35 -9.44
N TYR A 248 0.19 7.34 -8.56
CA TYR A 248 -0.86 7.39 -7.53
C TYR A 248 -2.26 7.39 -8.15
N GLU A 249 -2.51 8.24 -9.16
CA GLU A 249 -3.81 8.36 -9.85
C GLU A 249 -4.23 7.05 -10.53
N LEU A 250 -3.29 6.30 -11.12
CA LEU A 250 -3.53 5.00 -11.75
C LEU A 250 -3.93 3.92 -10.74
N PHE A 251 -3.26 3.85 -9.59
CA PHE A 251 -3.66 2.96 -8.51
C PHE A 251 -5.02 3.36 -7.93
N GLN A 252 -5.22 4.63 -7.58
CA GLN A 252 -6.47 5.10 -6.97
C GLN A 252 -7.68 4.88 -7.91
N SER A 253 -7.53 5.14 -9.22
CA SER A 253 -8.58 4.85 -10.21
C SER A 253 -8.81 3.36 -10.45
N GLY A 254 -7.85 2.49 -10.13
CA GLY A 254 -8.05 1.04 -10.15
C GLY A 254 -8.77 0.52 -8.91
N ILE A 255 -8.42 1.03 -7.72
CA ILE A 255 -9.11 0.71 -6.46
C ILE A 255 -10.58 1.18 -6.51
N LYS A 256 -10.90 2.22 -7.29
CA LYS A 256 -12.28 2.62 -7.59
C LYS A 256 -13.05 1.67 -8.52
N LEU A 257 -12.36 0.82 -9.30
CA LEU A 257 -12.98 -0.21 -10.14
C LEU A 257 -13.11 -1.56 -9.41
N ASN A 258 -12.13 -1.89 -8.55
CA ASN A 258 -12.20 -3.03 -7.64
C ASN A 258 -11.80 -2.59 -6.22
N THR A 259 -12.79 -2.28 -5.39
CA THR A 259 -12.62 -1.87 -3.99
C THR A 259 -11.89 -2.93 -3.16
N ASN A 260 -11.98 -4.21 -3.55
CA ASN A 260 -11.33 -5.34 -2.89
C ASN A 260 -10.02 -5.77 -3.56
N SER A 261 -9.46 -4.97 -4.49
CA SER A 261 -8.14 -5.23 -5.07
C SER A 261 -7.05 -5.07 -4.03
N GLU A 262 -6.66 -6.19 -3.44
CA GLU A 262 -5.49 -6.29 -2.59
C GLU A 262 -4.22 -5.84 -3.34
N LYS A 263 -4.07 -6.32 -4.58
CA LYS A 263 -2.94 -6.04 -5.48
C LYS A 263 -2.69 -4.54 -5.66
N LEU A 264 -3.74 -3.78 -5.98
CA LEU A 264 -3.63 -2.34 -6.22
C LEU A 264 -3.48 -1.55 -4.91
N ARG A 265 -4.08 -2.00 -3.80
CA ARG A 265 -3.92 -1.39 -2.47
C ARG A 265 -2.49 -1.57 -1.92
N LEU A 266 -1.92 -2.77 -2.01
CA LEU A 266 -0.50 -3.03 -1.72
C LEU A 266 0.42 -2.24 -2.66
N GLY A 267 0.10 -2.18 -3.96
CA GLY A 267 0.84 -1.38 -4.93
C GLY A 267 0.90 0.10 -4.55
N LEU A 268 -0.22 0.68 -4.16
CA LEU A 268 -0.32 2.07 -3.70
C LEU A 268 0.43 2.31 -2.38
N SER A 269 0.27 1.42 -1.40
CA SER A 269 0.99 1.52 -0.12
C SER A 269 2.50 1.41 -0.31
N LYS A 270 2.97 0.45 -1.11
CA LYS A 270 4.39 0.27 -1.49
C LYS A 270 4.93 1.48 -2.27
N LEU A 271 4.11 2.15 -3.07
CA LEU A 271 4.48 3.41 -3.72
C LEU A 271 4.63 4.55 -2.71
N LEU A 272 3.69 4.72 -1.78
CA LEU A 272 3.72 5.80 -0.77
C LEU A 272 4.94 5.66 0.16
N VAL A 273 5.28 4.45 0.60
CA VAL A 273 6.53 4.20 1.35
C VAL A 273 7.76 4.60 0.51
N LYS A 274 7.84 4.18 -0.76
CA LYS A 274 8.96 4.53 -1.65
C LYS A 274 9.02 6.02 -2.03
N ALA A 275 7.91 6.75 -1.91
CA ALA A 275 7.83 8.19 -2.12
C ALA A 275 8.18 9.02 -0.86
N ASN A 276 8.64 8.38 0.22
CA ASN A 276 8.85 8.98 1.54
C ASN A 276 7.57 9.61 2.14
N GLN A 277 6.40 9.02 1.85
CA GLN A 277 5.09 9.38 2.38
C GLN A 277 4.55 8.24 3.26
N ALA A 278 5.37 7.78 4.21
CA ALA A 278 5.10 6.59 5.01
C ALA A 278 3.88 6.76 5.94
N GLU A 279 3.58 8.01 6.30
CA GLU A 279 2.48 8.45 7.15
C GLU A 279 1.14 8.27 6.41
N ALA A 280 1.14 8.54 5.10
CA ALA A 280 0.00 8.28 4.24
C ALA A 280 -0.10 6.79 3.80
N ALA A 281 0.98 6.01 3.91
CA ALA A 281 1.07 4.67 3.32
C ALA A 281 0.14 3.63 3.96
N LEU A 282 -0.38 3.85 5.18
CA LEU A 282 -1.41 2.99 5.77
C LEU A 282 -2.78 3.20 5.09
N SER A 283 -3.08 4.39 4.57
CA SER A 283 -4.43 4.74 4.08
C SER A 283 -5.04 3.80 3.02
N PRO A 284 -4.28 3.18 2.08
CA PRO A 284 -4.85 2.19 1.16
C PRO A 284 -5.20 0.86 1.83
N LEU A 285 -4.55 0.55 2.98
CA LEU A 285 -4.61 -0.73 3.68
C LEU A 285 -5.59 -0.74 4.87
N VAL A 286 -6.16 0.41 5.27
CA VAL A 286 -7.17 0.49 6.35
C VAL A 286 -8.35 -0.44 6.03
N HIS A 287 -8.85 -0.39 4.80
CA HIS A 287 -9.82 -1.34 4.25
C HIS A 287 -9.25 -2.77 4.27
N LEU A 288 -9.96 -3.72 4.87
CA LEU A 288 -9.60 -5.13 4.80
C LEU A 288 -10.40 -5.81 3.67
N PRO A 289 -9.75 -6.38 2.63
CA PRO A 289 -10.45 -7.21 1.65
C PRO A 289 -10.91 -8.53 2.30
N PRO A 290 -11.96 -9.22 1.79
CA PRO A 290 -12.56 -10.38 2.47
C PRO A 290 -11.60 -11.55 2.75
N ASN A 291 -10.64 -11.80 1.84
CA ASN A 291 -9.63 -12.84 1.95
C ASN A 291 -8.23 -12.20 1.81
N PRO A 292 -7.68 -11.56 2.86
CA PRO A 292 -6.41 -10.85 2.78
C PRO A 292 -5.23 -11.81 2.86
N THR A 293 -4.23 -11.64 1.98
CA THR A 293 -2.97 -12.41 2.08
C THR A 293 -2.16 -12.01 3.32
N GLN A 294 -1.26 -12.91 3.72
CA GLN A 294 -0.24 -12.63 4.73
C GLN A 294 0.58 -11.36 4.39
N ASP A 295 0.90 -11.12 3.11
CA ASP A 295 1.65 -9.94 2.66
C ASP A 295 0.88 -8.63 2.89
N TYR A 296 -0.44 -8.66 2.70
CA TYR A 296 -1.32 -7.51 2.97
C TYR A 296 -1.34 -7.19 4.46
N LEU A 297 -1.63 -8.19 5.29
CA LEU A 297 -1.71 -8.05 6.73
C LEU A 297 -0.37 -7.66 7.36
N ALA A 298 0.74 -8.25 6.89
CA ALA A 298 2.08 -7.93 7.39
C ALA A 298 2.46 -6.46 7.10
N MET A 299 2.10 -5.94 5.91
CA MET A 299 2.35 -4.53 5.60
C MET A 299 1.37 -3.60 6.32
N ARG A 300 0.11 -4.00 6.51
CA ARG A 300 -0.88 -3.27 7.30
C ARG A 300 -0.41 -3.14 8.76
N ALA A 301 -0.09 -4.26 9.41
CA ALA A 301 0.44 -4.34 10.77
C ALA A 301 1.71 -3.50 10.99
N ALA A 302 2.71 -3.63 10.10
CA ALA A 302 3.96 -2.89 10.23
C ALA A 302 3.77 -1.37 10.08
N LEU A 303 2.86 -0.94 9.20
CA LEU A 303 2.55 0.48 9.02
C LEU A 303 1.68 1.03 10.16
N SER A 304 0.67 0.29 10.63
CA SER A 304 -0.18 0.73 11.74
C SER A 304 0.56 0.75 13.07
N GLN A 305 1.45 -0.21 13.34
CA GLN A 305 2.35 -0.16 14.49
C GLN A 305 3.26 1.08 14.41
N LYS A 306 3.84 1.40 13.23
CA LYS A 306 4.67 2.60 13.03
C LYS A 306 3.86 3.89 13.23
N SER A 307 2.63 3.94 12.74
CA SER A 307 1.75 5.13 12.83
C SER A 307 0.89 5.15 14.10
N GLN A 308 1.20 4.33 15.11
CA GLN A 308 0.50 4.24 16.40
C GLN A 308 -1.02 3.95 16.31
N GLN A 309 -1.47 3.33 15.22
CA GLN A 309 -2.84 2.90 15.01
C GLN A 309 -3.05 1.51 15.63
N GLU A 310 -3.23 1.47 16.95
CA GLU A 310 -3.13 0.24 17.77
C GLU A 310 -4.18 -0.81 17.40
N GLU A 311 -5.45 -0.45 17.26
CA GLU A 311 -6.54 -1.35 16.86
C GLU A 311 -6.25 -2.03 15.51
N ILE A 312 -5.79 -1.25 14.52
CA ILE A 312 -5.45 -1.71 13.17
C ILE A 312 -4.23 -2.64 13.23
N ALA A 313 -3.28 -2.39 14.12
CA ALA A 313 -2.15 -3.29 14.36
C ALA A 313 -2.59 -4.60 15.01
N LEU A 314 -3.42 -4.56 16.06
CA LEU A 314 -3.93 -5.73 16.76
C LEU A 314 -4.71 -6.65 15.81
N GLU A 315 -5.72 -6.12 15.11
CA GLU A 315 -6.54 -6.88 14.14
C GLU A 315 -5.65 -7.55 13.09
N SER A 316 -4.64 -6.83 12.58
CA SER A 316 -3.72 -7.37 11.58
C SER A 316 -2.84 -8.49 12.14
N TYR A 317 -2.35 -8.38 13.38
CA TYR A 317 -1.55 -9.42 14.02
C TYR A 317 -2.36 -10.65 14.44
N GLN A 318 -3.60 -10.48 14.91
CA GLN A 318 -4.54 -11.57 15.14
C GLN A 318 -4.73 -12.39 13.85
N LYS A 319 -5.01 -11.72 12.72
CA LYS A 319 -5.21 -12.38 11.42
C LYS A 319 -3.96 -13.01 10.83
N LEU A 320 -2.77 -12.48 11.14
CA LEU A 320 -1.51 -13.12 10.79
C LEU A 320 -1.29 -14.42 11.57
N VAL A 321 -1.68 -14.47 12.84
CA VAL A 321 -1.65 -15.68 13.67
C VAL A 321 -2.72 -16.69 13.25
N GLU A 322 -3.93 -16.24 12.85
CA GLU A 322 -4.97 -17.10 12.25
C GLU A 322 -4.47 -17.82 10.98
N ILE A 323 -3.81 -17.09 10.08
CA ILE A 323 -3.38 -17.59 8.76
C ILE A 323 -2.06 -18.38 8.80
N ASN A 324 -1.11 -17.97 9.65
CA ASN A 324 0.20 -18.61 9.78
C ASN A 324 0.61 -18.65 11.26
N SER A 325 0.01 -19.60 11.98
CA SER A 325 0.22 -19.77 13.41
C SER A 325 1.62 -20.28 13.78
N ASP A 326 2.46 -20.73 12.84
CA ASP A 326 3.82 -21.22 13.11
C ASP A 326 4.88 -20.11 13.15
N ASN A 327 4.59 -18.92 12.62
CA ASN A 327 5.56 -17.83 12.55
C ASN A 327 5.61 -17.02 13.86
N ALA A 328 6.68 -17.19 14.63
CA ALA A 328 6.91 -16.50 15.91
C ALA A 328 6.85 -14.95 15.82
N ARG A 329 7.08 -14.36 14.64
CA ARG A 329 7.02 -12.89 14.46
C ARG A 329 5.60 -12.34 14.59
N TRP A 330 4.59 -13.13 14.22
CA TRP A 330 3.19 -12.73 14.30
C TRP A 330 2.70 -12.76 15.74
N TRP A 331 3.06 -13.81 16.48
CA TRP A 331 2.85 -13.90 17.94
C TRP A 331 3.55 -12.78 18.72
N LEU A 332 4.79 -12.45 18.38
CA LEU A 332 5.52 -11.34 18.98
C LEU A 332 4.84 -9.98 18.71
N GLY A 333 4.39 -9.74 17.47
CA GLY A 333 3.67 -8.52 17.12
C GLY A 333 2.32 -8.39 17.82
N LEU A 334 1.60 -9.52 17.93
CA LEU A 334 0.33 -9.65 18.64
C LEU A 334 0.49 -9.31 20.13
N ALA A 335 1.46 -9.96 20.81
CA ALA A 335 1.74 -9.72 22.22
C ALA A 335 2.05 -8.25 22.52
N ILE A 336 2.86 -7.60 21.67
CA ILE A 336 3.22 -6.17 21.81
C ILE A 336 1.99 -5.25 21.64
N GLN A 337 0.98 -5.61 20.85
CA GLN A 337 -0.24 -4.77 20.78
C GLN A 337 -1.20 -5.04 21.95
N GLN A 338 -1.33 -6.29 22.39
CA GLN A 338 -2.14 -6.65 23.57
C GLN A 338 -1.58 -5.96 24.84
N GLU A 339 -0.27 -5.98 25.01
CA GLU A 339 0.43 -5.32 26.13
C GLU A 339 0.23 -3.80 26.13
N ARG A 340 0.16 -3.15 24.95
CA ARG A 340 -0.16 -1.72 24.82
C ARG A 340 -1.60 -1.39 25.21
N GLN A 341 -2.53 -2.31 24.95
CA GLN A 341 -3.93 -2.22 25.40
C GLN A 341 -4.14 -2.65 26.86
N LEU A 342 -3.07 -2.98 27.59
CA LEU A 342 -3.09 -3.48 28.97
C LEU A 342 -3.80 -4.86 29.14
N ASP A 343 -4.02 -5.59 28.05
CA ASP A 343 -4.42 -7.01 28.09
C ASP A 343 -3.17 -7.87 28.36
N LEU A 344 -2.69 -7.78 29.61
CA LEU A 344 -1.49 -8.48 30.07
C LEU A 344 -1.64 -9.99 29.99
N THR A 345 -2.82 -10.51 30.32
CA THR A 345 -3.17 -11.94 30.29
C THR A 345 -3.02 -12.53 28.89
N ALA A 346 -3.58 -11.89 27.86
CA ALA A 346 -3.43 -12.39 26.49
C ALA A 346 -2.05 -12.07 25.91
N ALA A 347 -1.44 -10.93 26.28
CA ALA A 347 -0.05 -10.62 25.90
C ALA A 347 0.93 -11.70 26.39
N LYS A 348 0.80 -12.16 27.64
CA LYS A 348 1.58 -13.24 28.26
C LYS A 348 1.45 -14.55 27.49
N GLN A 349 0.23 -14.94 27.12
CA GLN A 349 -0.02 -16.11 26.27
C GLN A 349 0.63 -15.97 24.88
N SER A 350 0.49 -14.80 24.23
CA SER A 350 1.09 -14.53 22.92
C SER A 350 2.62 -14.48 22.97
N TYR A 351 3.20 -13.95 24.05
CA TYR A 351 4.64 -13.95 24.29
C TYR A 351 5.20 -15.36 24.48
N GLN A 352 4.56 -16.21 25.27
CA GLN A 352 4.89 -17.63 25.36
C GLN A 352 4.75 -18.32 24.00
N GLY A 353 3.70 -17.99 23.24
CA GLY A 353 3.47 -18.46 21.87
C GLY A 353 4.56 -18.05 20.87
N ALA A 354 5.25 -16.93 21.08
CA ALA A 354 6.39 -16.50 20.29
C ALA A 354 7.69 -17.26 20.63
N LEU A 355 7.88 -17.69 21.90
CA LEU A 355 9.06 -18.43 22.34
C LEU A 355 9.06 -19.90 21.89
N THR A 356 7.90 -20.52 21.73
CA THR A 356 7.75 -21.93 21.31
C THR A 356 7.91 -22.14 19.79
N ARG A 357 8.14 -21.08 19.02
CA ARG A 357 8.03 -21.06 17.56
C ARG A 357 9.28 -20.50 16.86
N VAL A 358 9.39 -20.80 15.57
CA VAL A 358 10.52 -20.37 14.73
C VAL A 358 10.23 -19.00 14.09
N GLY A 359 11.27 -18.16 13.97
CA GLY A 359 11.22 -16.93 13.16
C GLY A 359 11.76 -15.67 13.85
N ILE A 360 11.84 -15.64 15.18
CA ILE A 360 12.38 -14.53 15.97
C ILE A 360 13.87 -14.75 16.32
N SER A 361 14.61 -13.66 16.53
CA SER A 361 16.05 -13.71 16.86
C SER A 361 16.29 -14.07 18.34
N SER A 362 17.52 -14.45 18.71
CA SER A 362 17.91 -14.63 20.12
C SER A 362 17.70 -13.36 20.95
N GLN A 363 18.01 -12.18 20.40
CA GLN A 363 17.73 -10.89 21.04
C GLN A 363 16.22 -10.67 21.25
N SER A 364 15.40 -11.08 20.28
CA SER A 364 13.93 -11.03 20.39
C SER A 364 13.41 -12.01 21.46
N GLN A 365 13.96 -13.22 21.53
CA GLN A 365 13.59 -14.18 22.59
C GLN A 365 13.95 -13.66 23.99
N ASN A 366 15.10 -13.00 24.14
CA ASN A 366 15.50 -12.41 25.41
C ASN A 366 14.56 -11.25 25.81
N PHE A 367 14.25 -10.34 24.88
CA PHE A 367 13.23 -9.31 25.09
C PHE A 367 11.89 -9.92 25.58
N VAL A 368 11.43 -11.01 24.96
CA VAL A 368 10.18 -11.68 25.37
C VAL A 368 10.30 -12.28 26.78
N ARG A 369 11.41 -12.95 27.10
CA ARG A 369 11.65 -13.47 28.47
C ARG A 369 11.66 -12.36 29.52
N ASP A 370 12.16 -11.19 29.18
CA ASP A 370 12.23 -10.05 30.09
C ASP A 370 10.90 -9.31 30.22
N ARG A 371 10.06 -9.23 29.16
CA ARG A 371 8.67 -8.76 29.28
C ARG A 371 7.80 -9.73 30.10
N LEU A 372 7.95 -11.04 29.91
CA LEU A 372 7.21 -12.04 30.71
C LEU A 372 7.44 -11.86 32.21
N LYS A 373 8.69 -11.77 32.67
CA LYS A 373 9.02 -11.49 34.09
C LYS A 373 8.36 -10.21 34.62
N ILE A 374 8.26 -9.17 33.79
CA ILE A 374 7.64 -7.89 34.17
C ILE A 374 6.12 -8.06 34.30
N ILE A 375 5.48 -8.82 33.41
CA ILE A 375 4.04 -9.12 33.50
C ILE A 375 3.74 -10.02 34.71
N ASP A 376 4.53 -11.08 34.91
CA ASP A 376 4.42 -11.99 36.07
C ASP A 376 4.51 -11.20 37.38
N ALA A 377 5.48 -10.29 37.50
CA ALA A 377 5.65 -9.43 38.67
C ALA A 377 4.61 -8.29 38.81
N LEU A 378 3.80 -8.02 37.79
CA LEU A 378 2.65 -7.11 37.91
C LEU A 378 1.43 -7.86 38.46
N GLU A 379 1.13 -9.05 37.91
CA GLU A 379 0.07 -9.93 38.40
C GLU A 379 0.26 -10.25 39.91
N GLU A 380 1.47 -10.60 40.35
CA GLU A 380 1.79 -10.87 41.76
C GLU A 380 1.58 -9.66 42.72
N ASN A 381 1.53 -8.42 42.21
CA ASN A 381 1.28 -7.23 43.03
C ASN A 381 -0.20 -6.79 43.01
N ASP A 382 -0.92 -7.02 41.91
CA ASP A 382 -2.36 -6.74 41.83
C ASP A 382 -3.17 -7.77 42.65
N ASP A 383 -2.76 -9.04 42.68
CA ASP A 383 -3.36 -10.10 43.54
C ASP A 383 -3.10 -9.90 45.06
N ALA A 384 -2.30 -8.89 45.44
CA ALA A 384 -1.85 -8.66 46.82
C ALA A 384 -2.53 -7.47 47.55
N ASN A 385 -3.53 -6.82 46.92
CA ASN A 385 -4.25 -5.64 47.46
C ASN A 385 -5.76 -5.89 47.65
#